data_AF-A0A7W0TRS1-F1
#
_entry.id   AF-A0A7W0TRS1-F1
#
_cell.length_a   1.000
_cell.length_b   1.000
_cell.length_c   1.000
_cell.angle_alpha   90.00
_cell.angle_beta   90.00
_cell.angle_gamma   90.00
#
_symmetry.space_group_name_H-M   'P 1'
#
loop_
_entity.id
_entity.type
_entity.pdbx_description
1 polymer ?
#
loop_
_entity_poly.entity_id
_entity_poly.type
_entity_poly.pdbx_seq_one_letter_code
_entity_poly.pdbx_strand_id
1 'polypeptide(L)'
;AALLCSVLLEPPPAARAAELSLVGGMAAADAVEGTLGLSAQIKWPNDVMVNRRKLAGVLAEARDGLVVLGIGVNVNQTRMELPGDGRTPAGSMRTVDGTRRERAPILATLLERLELQYDRWCEGGIDALYDTLGARDFLRGRKVAVNGTSGYATGIDRQGRLGIDVGGEHRLVESGEVSYER
;
A
#
# COMPACT_ATOMS: atom_id res chain seq x y z
N ALA A 1 -1.10 20.03 -2.42
CA ALA A 1 -0.05 19.60 -3.38
C ALA A 1 0.45 18.19 -3.03
N ALA A 2 0.36 17.26 -3.98
CA ALA A 2 0.79 15.86 -3.86
C ALA A 2 2.27 15.66 -4.23
N LEU A 3 2.82 14.50 -3.88
CA LEU A 3 4.02 13.91 -4.50
C LEU A 3 3.54 12.80 -5.45
N LEU A 4 3.96 12.85 -6.71
CA LEU A 4 3.65 11.86 -7.74
C LEU A 4 4.95 11.48 -8.43
N CYS A 5 5.27 10.20 -8.49
CA CYS A 5 6.43 9.69 -9.21
C CYS A 5 6.13 8.34 -9.85
N SER A 6 6.85 8.02 -10.93
CA SER A 6 6.85 6.71 -11.56
C SER A 6 8.29 6.22 -11.66
N VAL A 7 8.52 4.97 -11.30
CA VAL A 7 9.84 4.32 -11.33
C VAL A 7 9.78 3.14 -12.29
N LEU A 8 10.72 3.08 -13.24
CA LEU A 8 10.90 1.92 -14.11
C LEU A 8 11.76 0.89 -13.38
N LEU A 9 11.27 -0.35 -13.30
CA LEU A 9 11.93 -1.47 -12.64
C LEU A 9 12.10 -2.63 -13.62
N GLU A 10 13.19 -3.36 -13.46
CA GLU A 10 13.52 -4.59 -14.19
C GLU A 10 13.52 -5.77 -13.21
N PRO A 11 12.35 -6.30 -12.83
CA PRO A 11 12.26 -7.40 -11.87
C PRO A 11 12.82 -8.71 -12.44
N PRO A 12 13.25 -9.65 -11.59
CA PRO A 12 13.65 -10.98 -12.02
C PRO A 12 12.54 -11.68 -12.85
N PRO A 13 12.87 -12.50 -13.86
CA PRO A 13 11.85 -13.07 -14.77
C PRO A 13 10.74 -13.90 -14.09
N ALA A 14 11.03 -14.51 -12.94
CA ALA A 14 10.07 -15.32 -12.18
C ALA A 14 9.15 -14.48 -11.28
N ALA A 15 9.39 -13.17 -11.18
CA ALA A 15 8.71 -12.32 -10.23
C ALA A 15 7.30 -11.95 -10.69
N ARG A 16 6.35 -11.91 -9.75
CA ARG A 16 4.98 -11.50 -10.05
C ARG A 16 4.85 -9.99 -9.90
N ALA A 17 4.68 -9.29 -11.01
CA ALA A 17 4.58 -7.82 -11.01
C ALA A 17 3.49 -7.25 -10.10
N ALA A 18 2.41 -8.00 -9.85
CA ALA A 18 1.36 -7.61 -8.90
C ALA A 18 1.88 -7.40 -7.47
N GLU A 19 2.92 -8.14 -7.06
CA GLU A 19 3.56 -8.02 -5.74
C GLU A 19 4.25 -6.66 -5.56
N LEU A 20 4.72 -6.03 -6.64
CA LEU A 20 5.41 -4.74 -6.57
C LEU A 20 4.52 -3.61 -6.06
N SER A 21 3.18 -3.75 -6.16
CA SER A 21 2.27 -2.80 -5.52
C SER A 21 2.38 -2.84 -3.98
N LEU A 22 2.59 -4.03 -3.40
CA LEU A 22 2.83 -4.18 -1.96
C LEU A 22 4.24 -3.70 -1.58
N VAL A 23 5.26 -3.99 -2.40
CA VAL A 23 6.63 -3.51 -2.19
C VAL A 23 6.67 -1.98 -2.18
N GLY A 24 6.09 -1.33 -3.19
CA GLY A 24 5.97 0.13 -3.23
C GLY A 24 5.11 0.67 -2.09
N GLY A 25 4.05 -0.06 -1.70
CA GLY A 25 3.21 0.29 -0.55
C GLY A 25 4.00 0.30 0.76
N MET A 26 4.86 -0.70 0.98
CA MET A 26 5.74 -0.79 2.14
C MET A 26 6.75 0.36 2.17
N ALA A 27 7.37 0.68 1.03
CA ALA A 27 8.29 1.81 0.92
C ALA A 27 7.59 3.16 1.19
N ALA A 28 6.38 3.35 0.66
CA ALA A 28 5.58 4.53 0.93
C ALA A 28 5.12 4.60 2.40
N ALA A 29 4.79 3.48 3.02
CA ALA A 29 4.52 3.40 4.45
C ALA A 29 5.75 3.81 5.27
N ASP A 30 6.94 3.29 4.96
CA ASP A 30 8.19 3.69 5.65
C ASP A 30 8.44 5.20 5.56
N ALA A 31 8.28 5.80 4.38
CA ALA A 31 8.45 7.23 4.18
C ALA A 31 7.39 8.06 4.93
N VAL A 32 6.15 7.58 4.97
CA VAL A 32 5.05 8.22 5.72
C VAL A 32 5.29 8.15 7.23
N GLU A 33 5.66 6.98 7.76
CA GLU A 33 5.98 6.79 9.19
C GLU A 33 7.15 7.67 9.61
N GLY A 34 8.24 7.68 8.83
CA GLY A 34 9.41 8.52 9.11
C GLY A 34 9.10 10.03 9.08
N THR A 35 8.09 10.45 8.32
CA THR A 35 7.69 11.86 8.21
C THR A 35 6.67 12.29 9.28
N LEU A 36 5.78 11.39 9.70
CA LEU A 36 4.69 11.69 10.63
C LEU A 36 4.96 11.24 12.07
N GLY A 37 5.87 10.28 12.28
CA GLY A 37 6.03 9.60 13.56
C GLY A 37 4.80 8.79 13.99
N LEU A 38 3.92 8.45 13.03
CA LEU A 38 2.68 7.70 13.25
C LEU A 38 2.71 6.43 12.41
N SER A 39 2.12 5.34 12.94
CA SER A 39 2.07 4.07 12.20
C SER A 39 1.25 4.19 10.91
N ALA A 40 1.82 3.69 9.82
CA ALA A 40 1.21 3.58 8.51
C ALA A 40 0.92 2.11 8.19
N GLN A 41 -0.33 1.84 7.83
CA GLN A 41 -0.84 0.50 7.56
C GLN A 41 -1.04 0.30 6.06
N ILE A 42 -0.89 -0.93 5.60
CA ILE A 42 -1.16 -1.34 4.22
C ILE A 42 -2.58 -1.88 4.15
N LYS A 43 -3.45 -1.15 3.45
CA LYS A 43 -4.72 -1.69 2.99
C LYS A 43 -4.47 -2.35 1.64
N TRP A 44 -4.47 -3.68 1.66
CA TRP A 44 -4.30 -4.50 0.47
C TRP A 44 -5.28 -4.06 -0.66
N PRO A 45 -4.83 -4.06 -1.92
CA PRO A 45 -3.50 -4.48 -2.37
C PRO A 45 -2.44 -3.37 -2.39
N ASN A 46 -2.84 -2.10 -2.24
CA ASN A 46 -1.97 -1.00 -2.71
C ASN A 46 -2.19 0.37 -2.04
N ASP A 47 -2.96 0.44 -0.95
CA ASP A 47 -3.25 1.70 -0.27
C ASP A 47 -2.42 1.81 1.03
N VAL A 48 -1.83 2.99 1.27
CA VAL A 48 -1.21 3.32 2.56
C VAL A 48 -2.15 4.15 3.39
N MET A 49 -2.39 3.70 4.62
CA MET A 49 -3.39 4.20 5.54
C MET A 49 -2.75 4.78 6.80
N VAL A 50 -3.17 5.98 7.21
CA VAL A 50 -2.86 6.54 8.55
C VAL A 50 -4.16 7.02 9.16
N ASN A 51 -4.43 6.67 10.42
CA ASN A 51 -5.68 7.03 11.11
C ASN A 51 -6.93 6.73 10.27
N ARG A 52 -6.95 5.56 9.61
CA ARG A 52 -8.05 5.09 8.75
C ARG A 52 -8.32 5.96 7.52
N ARG A 53 -7.37 6.82 7.13
CA ARG A 53 -7.41 7.63 5.91
C ARG A 53 -6.32 7.20 4.94
N LYS A 54 -6.64 7.15 3.65
CA LYS A 54 -5.68 6.84 2.59
C LYS A 54 -4.78 8.05 2.34
N LEU A 55 -3.48 7.88 2.58
CA LEU A 55 -2.45 8.89 2.35
C LEU A 55 -1.64 8.62 1.09
N ALA A 56 -1.49 7.35 0.68
CA ALA A 56 -0.79 7.01 -0.55
C ALA A 56 -1.48 5.87 -1.30
N GLY A 57 -1.19 5.75 -2.59
CA GLY A 57 -1.59 4.65 -3.44
C GLY A 57 -0.48 4.28 -4.40
N VAL A 58 -0.39 2.99 -4.71
CA VAL A 58 0.63 2.42 -5.61
C VAL A 58 -0.03 1.66 -6.75
N LEU A 59 0.54 1.74 -7.94
CA LEU A 59 0.10 0.99 -9.11
C LEU A 59 1.31 0.42 -9.83
N ALA A 60 1.28 -0.88 -10.12
CA ALA A 60 2.30 -1.56 -10.92
C ALA A 60 1.70 -1.94 -12.27
N GLU A 61 2.31 -1.45 -13.35
CA GLU A 61 1.94 -1.79 -14.72
C GLU A 61 3.11 -2.54 -15.38
N ALA A 62 2.86 -3.76 -15.85
CA ALA A 62 3.88 -4.63 -16.42
C ALA A 62 3.73 -4.78 -17.93
N ARG A 63 4.85 -4.70 -18.65
CA ARG A 63 4.90 -4.95 -20.09
C ARG A 63 6.28 -5.44 -20.48
N ASP A 64 6.34 -6.54 -21.24
CA ASP A 64 7.57 -7.06 -21.84
C ASP A 64 8.73 -7.26 -20.82
N GLY A 65 8.41 -7.72 -19.61
CA GLY A 65 9.37 -7.95 -18.52
C GLY A 65 9.76 -6.72 -17.71
N LEU A 66 9.30 -5.53 -18.12
CA LEU A 66 9.49 -4.27 -17.40
C LEU A 66 8.26 -3.95 -16.54
N VAL A 67 8.47 -3.22 -15.44
CA VAL A 67 7.38 -2.71 -14.60
C VAL A 67 7.53 -1.21 -14.38
N VAL A 68 6.46 -0.46 -14.64
CA VAL A 68 6.34 0.92 -14.21
C VAL A 68 5.56 0.95 -12.90
N LEU A 69 6.23 1.38 -11.83
CA LEU A 69 5.65 1.54 -10.51
C LEU A 69 5.28 3.00 -10.26
N GLY A 70 4.00 3.32 -10.38
CA GLY A 70 3.44 4.63 -10.05
C GLY A 70 3.15 4.75 -8.56
N ILE A 71 3.68 5.78 -7.91
CA ILE A 71 3.47 6.05 -6.48
C ILE A 71 2.93 7.48 -6.31
N GLY A 72 1.77 7.60 -5.67
CA GLY A 72 1.17 8.88 -5.32
C GLY A 72 1.02 9.03 -3.82
N VAL A 73 1.56 10.11 -3.25
CA VAL A 73 1.46 10.45 -1.82
C VAL A 73 0.79 11.81 -1.63
N ASN A 74 -0.26 11.83 -0.82
CA ASN A 74 -0.95 13.05 -0.41
C ASN A 74 -0.16 13.75 0.70
N VAL A 75 0.52 14.85 0.36
CA VAL A 75 1.38 15.59 1.29
C VAL A 75 0.66 16.81 1.85
N ASN A 76 0.38 17.81 1.02
CA ASN A 76 -0.03 19.16 1.47
C ASN A 76 -1.50 19.50 1.20
N GLN A 77 -2.30 18.58 0.67
CA GLN A 77 -3.72 18.82 0.41
C GLN A 77 -4.45 19.17 1.72
N THR A 78 -5.32 20.17 1.66
CA THR A 78 -6.34 20.49 2.67
C THR A 78 -7.47 19.47 2.62
N ARG A 79 -8.37 19.51 3.62
CA ARG A 79 -9.59 18.71 3.61
C ARG A 79 -10.50 19.02 2.41
N MET A 80 -10.52 20.26 1.92
CA MET A 80 -11.36 20.70 0.80
C MET A 80 -10.80 20.26 -0.57
N GLU A 81 -9.49 20.02 -0.67
CA GLU A 81 -8.84 19.52 -1.89
C GLU A 81 -8.86 17.99 -1.99
N LEU A 82 -9.31 17.29 -0.95
CA LEU A 82 -9.41 15.84 -0.92
C LEU A 82 -10.83 15.39 -1.29
N PRO A 83 -11.00 14.27 -2.01
CA PRO A 83 -12.31 13.75 -2.35
C PRO A 83 -13.11 13.42 -1.07
N GLY A 84 -14.37 13.85 -1.04
CA GLY A 84 -15.25 13.75 0.12
C GLY A 84 -15.98 12.41 0.26
N ASP A 85 -16.16 11.68 -0.84
CA ASP A 85 -17.16 10.62 -1.04
C ASP A 85 -16.58 9.26 -1.47
N GLY A 86 -15.27 9.05 -1.28
CA GLY A 86 -14.62 7.76 -1.52
C GLY A 86 -15.01 6.69 -0.49
N ARG A 87 -15.08 5.42 -0.94
CA ARG A 87 -15.24 4.23 -0.08
C ARG A 87 -14.20 4.22 1.05
N THR A 88 -12.96 4.50 0.70
CA THR A 88 -11.86 4.78 1.65
C THR A 88 -11.72 6.30 1.83
N PRO A 89 -11.84 6.84 3.06
CA PRO A 89 -11.65 8.26 3.31
C PRO A 89 -10.26 8.71 2.88
N ALA A 90 -10.17 9.77 2.07
CA ALA A 90 -8.89 10.35 1.71
C ALA A 90 -8.31 11.21 2.86
N GLY A 91 -6.98 11.21 2.96
CA GLY A 91 -6.19 12.06 3.84
C GLY A 91 -4.91 12.52 3.15
N SER A 92 -4.23 13.47 3.76
CA SER A 92 -2.87 13.90 3.45
C SER A 92 -2.08 14.01 4.74
N MET A 93 -0.74 14.00 4.64
CA MET A 93 0.13 14.29 5.78
C MET A 93 -0.28 15.59 6.50
N ARG A 94 -0.58 16.64 5.75
CA ARG A 94 -1.05 17.92 6.31
C ARG A 94 -2.40 17.81 7.00
N THR A 95 -3.34 17.00 6.53
CA THR A 95 -4.61 16.82 7.28
C THR A 95 -4.46 15.99 8.54
N VAL A 96 -3.34 15.26 8.69
CA VAL A 96 -3.08 14.47 9.89
C VAL A 96 -2.58 15.35 11.04
N ASP A 97 -1.72 16.33 10.77
CA ASP A 97 -1.10 17.15 11.82
C ASP A 97 -1.07 18.67 11.57
N GLY A 98 -1.69 19.15 10.50
CA GLY A 98 -1.74 20.56 10.13
C GLY A 98 -0.49 21.11 9.44
N THR A 99 0.60 20.34 9.35
CA THR A 99 1.91 20.85 8.93
C THR A 99 2.12 20.75 7.43
N ARG A 100 2.53 21.87 6.80
CA ARG A 100 2.96 21.92 5.40
C ARG A 100 4.41 21.48 5.30
N ARG A 101 4.73 20.67 4.30
CA ARG A 101 6.04 20.02 4.14
C ARG A 101 6.64 20.23 2.77
N GLU A 102 7.96 20.21 2.69
CA GLU A 102 8.67 20.07 1.43
C GLU A 102 8.55 18.63 0.92
N ARG A 103 8.38 18.47 -0.40
CA ARG A 103 8.16 17.15 -1.02
C ARG A 103 9.46 16.44 -1.38
N ALA A 104 10.53 17.19 -1.63
CA ALA A 104 11.81 16.61 -2.06
C ALA A 104 12.42 15.68 -1.00
N PRO A 105 12.45 16.01 0.30
CA PRO A 105 12.92 15.08 1.32
C PRO A 105 12.08 13.80 1.40
N ILE A 106 10.75 13.93 1.27
CA ILE A 106 9.83 12.78 1.28
C ILE A 106 10.09 11.87 0.07
N LEU A 107 10.35 12.45 -1.12
CA LEU A 107 10.71 11.69 -2.32
C LEU A 107 12.03 10.95 -2.13
N ALA A 108 13.04 11.61 -1.57
CA ALA A 108 14.33 10.98 -1.31
C ALA A 108 14.19 9.77 -0.37
N THR A 109 13.50 9.92 0.76
CA THR A 109 13.22 8.80 1.66
C THR A 109 12.38 7.72 0.98
N LEU A 110 11.38 8.08 0.18
CA LEU A 110 10.57 7.10 -0.55
C LEU A 110 11.42 6.23 -1.48
N LEU A 111 12.33 6.83 -2.25
CA LEU A 111 13.17 6.11 -3.21
C LEU A 111 14.21 5.23 -2.49
N GLU A 112 14.83 5.73 -1.42
CA GLU A 112 15.75 4.96 -0.57
C GLU A 112 15.05 3.72 0.03
N ARG A 113 13.82 3.90 0.53
CA ARG A 113 13.03 2.78 1.06
C ARG A 113 12.57 1.84 -0.04
N LEU A 114 12.25 2.35 -1.23
CA LEU A 114 11.86 1.53 -2.36
C LEU A 114 12.99 0.59 -2.78
N GLU A 115 14.22 1.10 -2.91
CA GLU A 115 15.41 0.29 -3.21
C GLU A 115 15.58 -0.83 -2.18
N LEU A 116 15.57 -0.50 -0.88
CA LEU A 116 15.69 -1.49 0.19
C LEU A 116 14.61 -2.59 0.14
N GLN A 117 13.34 -2.21 -0.05
CA GLN A 117 12.25 -3.19 -0.08
C GLN A 117 12.27 -4.01 -1.38
N TYR A 118 12.69 -3.40 -2.49
CA TYR A 118 12.84 -4.06 -3.78
C TYR A 118 13.94 -5.13 -3.74
N ASP A 119 15.11 -4.81 -3.18
CA ASP A 119 16.22 -5.76 -3.08
C ASP A 119 15.84 -6.98 -2.23
N ARG A 120 15.25 -6.75 -1.05
CA ARG A 120 14.75 -7.84 -0.18
C ARG A 120 13.70 -8.71 -0.90
N TRP A 121 12.83 -8.08 -1.68
CA TRP A 121 11.84 -8.79 -2.47
C TRP A 121 12.47 -9.56 -3.63
N CYS A 122 13.52 -9.06 -4.27
CA CYS A 122 14.26 -9.81 -5.30
C CYS A 122 14.93 -11.06 -4.72
N GLU A 123 15.38 -11.01 -3.45
CA GLU A 123 16.02 -12.14 -2.78
C GLU A 123 15.04 -13.26 -2.36
N GLY A 124 13.85 -12.91 -1.87
CA GLY A 124 12.93 -13.89 -1.26
C GLY A 124 11.44 -13.65 -1.50
N GLY A 125 11.08 -12.81 -2.46
CA GLY A 125 9.70 -12.46 -2.78
C GLY A 125 8.98 -11.78 -1.61
N ILE A 126 7.65 -11.88 -1.58
CA ILE A 126 6.84 -11.36 -0.45
C ILE A 126 7.17 -12.05 0.88
N ASP A 127 7.62 -13.31 0.86
CA ASP A 127 7.95 -14.03 2.10
C ASP A 127 9.07 -13.33 2.89
N ALA A 128 10.07 -12.78 2.21
CA ALA A 128 11.13 -11.97 2.82
C ALA A 128 10.63 -10.67 3.49
N LEU A 129 9.43 -10.22 3.14
CA LEU A 129 8.76 -9.03 3.69
C LEU A 129 7.59 -9.38 4.63
N TYR A 130 7.28 -10.68 4.80
CA TYR A 130 6.03 -11.14 5.39
C TYR A 130 5.77 -10.59 6.79
N ASP A 131 6.76 -10.64 7.68
CA ASP A 131 6.58 -10.18 9.06
C ASP A 131 6.31 -8.68 9.13
N THR A 132 7.08 -7.89 8.37
CA THR A 132 6.90 -6.43 8.31
C THR A 132 5.61 -6.02 7.62
N LEU A 133 5.21 -6.74 6.57
CA LEU A 133 3.96 -6.49 5.86
C LEU A 133 2.75 -6.89 6.72
N GLY A 134 2.81 -8.05 7.37
CA GLY A 134 1.78 -8.58 8.24
C GLY A 134 1.52 -7.70 9.47
N ALA A 135 2.58 -7.09 10.04
CA ALA A 135 2.45 -6.12 11.12
C ALA A 135 1.71 -4.83 10.70
N ARG A 136 1.72 -4.51 9.41
CA ARG A 136 1.05 -3.34 8.83
C ARG A 136 -0.30 -3.64 8.19
N ASP A 137 -0.76 -4.89 8.22
CA ASP A 137 -1.99 -5.30 7.54
C ASP A 137 -3.22 -4.58 8.11
N PHE A 138 -3.73 -3.60 7.36
CA PHE A 138 -4.88 -2.79 7.75
C PHE A 138 -6.16 -3.62 7.85
N LEU A 139 -6.31 -4.64 7.01
CA LEU A 139 -7.56 -5.36 6.84
C LEU A 139 -7.69 -6.54 7.81
N ARG A 140 -6.60 -7.06 8.35
CA ARG A 140 -6.59 -8.19 9.28
C ARG A 140 -7.66 -8.06 10.38
N GLY A 141 -8.48 -9.12 10.50
CA GLY A 141 -9.57 -9.21 11.47
C GLY A 141 -10.80 -8.37 11.15
N ARG A 142 -10.79 -7.54 10.09
CA ARG A 142 -11.94 -6.73 9.70
C ARG A 142 -12.87 -7.53 8.80
N LYS A 143 -14.16 -7.17 8.87
CA LYS A 143 -15.15 -7.61 7.89
C LYS A 143 -14.91 -6.88 6.57
N VAL A 144 -14.77 -7.65 5.50
CA VAL A 144 -14.43 -7.16 4.15
C VAL A 144 -15.39 -7.71 3.12
N ALA A 145 -15.51 -7.01 2.00
CA ALA A 145 -16.12 -7.53 0.79
C ALA A 145 -15.21 -7.29 -0.42
N VAL A 146 -15.00 -8.32 -1.23
CA VAL A 146 -14.21 -8.28 -2.46
C VAL A 146 -14.82 -9.21 -3.50
N ASN A 147 -14.93 -8.73 -4.74
CA ASN A 147 -15.49 -9.49 -5.87
C ASN A 147 -16.85 -10.16 -5.53
N GLY A 148 -17.71 -9.48 -4.76
CA GLY A 148 -19.02 -9.98 -4.34
C GLY A 148 -19.00 -10.98 -3.17
N THR A 149 -17.83 -11.40 -2.69
CA THR A 149 -17.68 -12.27 -1.51
C THR A 149 -17.49 -11.42 -0.26
N SER A 150 -18.27 -11.68 0.80
CA SER A 150 -18.13 -11.03 2.11
C SER A 150 -17.64 -12.03 3.16
N GLY A 151 -16.73 -11.58 4.02
CA GLY A 151 -16.12 -12.43 5.06
C GLY A 151 -15.23 -11.61 5.98
N TYR A 152 -14.38 -12.29 6.76
CA TYR A 152 -13.37 -11.65 7.60
C TYR A 152 -11.99 -11.82 6.98
N ALA A 153 -11.23 -10.73 6.85
CA ALA A 153 -9.87 -10.81 6.36
C ALA A 153 -8.98 -11.53 7.38
N THR A 154 -8.40 -12.66 6.99
CA THR A 154 -7.46 -13.42 7.82
C THR A 154 -6.04 -12.88 7.72
N GLY A 155 -5.78 -12.11 6.67
CA GLY A 155 -4.59 -11.29 6.47
C GLY A 155 -3.93 -11.54 5.12
N ILE A 156 -2.85 -10.81 4.86
CA ILE A 156 -2.02 -11.02 3.67
C ILE A 156 -1.15 -12.27 3.87
N ASP A 157 -1.18 -13.20 2.91
CA ASP A 157 -0.37 -14.43 2.95
C ASP A 157 1.08 -14.20 2.48
N ARG A 158 1.90 -15.26 2.53
CA ARG A 158 3.32 -15.24 2.12
C ARG A 158 3.52 -15.02 0.61
N GLN A 159 2.44 -15.05 -0.15
CA GLN A 159 2.38 -14.76 -1.57
C GLN A 159 1.68 -13.42 -1.84
N GLY A 160 1.46 -12.57 -0.83
CA GLY A 160 0.86 -11.25 -1.03
C GLY A 160 -0.62 -11.29 -1.42
N ARG A 161 -1.32 -12.42 -1.27
CA ARG A 161 -2.76 -12.55 -1.51
C ARG A 161 -3.53 -12.22 -0.25
N LEU A 162 -4.73 -11.68 -0.39
CA LEU A 162 -5.61 -11.46 0.75
C LEU A 162 -6.37 -12.73 1.09
N GLY A 163 -6.19 -13.24 2.30
CA GLY A 163 -6.98 -14.32 2.88
C GLY A 163 -8.31 -13.81 3.44
N ILE A 164 -9.39 -14.54 3.19
CA ILE A 164 -10.74 -14.24 3.66
C ILE A 164 -11.37 -15.51 4.22
N ASP A 165 -11.92 -15.44 5.42
CA ASP A 165 -12.78 -16.46 6.02
C ASP A 165 -14.25 -16.16 5.72
N VAL A 166 -14.91 -17.09 5.03
CA VAL A 166 -16.33 -17.03 4.65
C VAL A 166 -17.07 -18.16 5.36
N GLY A 167 -17.46 -17.92 6.61
CA GLY A 167 -18.23 -18.90 7.40
C GLY A 167 -17.48 -20.20 7.68
N GLY A 168 -16.15 -20.13 7.87
CA GLY A 168 -15.27 -21.27 8.09
C GLY A 168 -14.52 -21.73 6.83
N GLU A 169 -14.89 -21.24 5.65
CA GLU A 169 -14.18 -21.53 4.40
C GLU A 169 -13.11 -20.47 4.14
N HIS A 170 -11.84 -20.89 4.09
CA HIS A 170 -10.73 -20.01 3.73
C HIS A 170 -10.60 -19.84 2.21
N ARG A 171 -10.62 -18.59 1.75
CA ARG A 171 -10.42 -18.18 0.35
C ARG A 171 -9.24 -17.22 0.22
N LEU A 172 -8.58 -17.26 -0.93
CA LEU A 172 -7.46 -16.38 -1.27
C LEU A 172 -7.83 -15.51 -2.47
N VAL A 173 -7.48 -14.23 -2.39
CA VAL A 173 -7.79 -13.23 -3.43
C VAL A 173 -6.49 -12.60 -3.91
N GLU A 174 -6.25 -12.68 -5.22
CA GLU A 174 -4.99 -12.23 -5.85
C GLU A 174 -5.07 -10.78 -6.33
N SER A 175 -6.26 -10.31 -6.67
CA SER A 175 -6.52 -8.93 -7.08
C SER A 175 -7.98 -8.55 -6.83
N GLY A 176 -8.23 -7.26 -6.64
CA GLY A 176 -9.58 -6.74 -6.51
C GLY A 176 -9.66 -5.49 -5.65
N GLU A 177 -10.77 -4.78 -5.77
CA GLU A 177 -11.07 -3.66 -4.89
C GLU A 177 -11.77 -4.18 -3.63
N VAL A 178 -11.17 -3.92 -2.46
CA VAL A 178 -11.70 -4.36 -1.17
C VAL A 178 -12.40 -3.22 -0.45
N SER A 179 -13.65 -3.43 -0.07
CA SER A 179 -14.38 -2.61 0.89
C SER A 179 -14.33 -3.24 2.29
N TYR A 180 -14.47 -2.42 3.33
CA TYR A 180 -14.44 -2.87 4.72
C TYR A 180 -15.48 -2.13 5.56
N GLU A 181 -16.02 -2.81 6.58
CA GLU A 181 -16.95 -2.20 7.54
C GLU A 181 -16.20 -1.25 8.48
N ARG A 182 -16.75 -0.04 8.71
CA ARG A 182 -16.07 1.01 9.47
C ARG A 182 -16.26 0.87 10.97
#